data_AF-A0AA38R218-F1
#
_entry.id   AF-A0AA38R218-F1
#
_cell.length_a   1.000
_cell.length_b   1.000
_cell.length_c   1.000
_cell.angle_alpha   90.00
_cell.angle_beta   90.00
_cell.angle_gamma   90.00
#
_symmetry.space_group_name_H-M   'P 1'
#
loop_
_entity.id
_entity.type
_entity.pdbx_description
1 polymer ?
#
loop_
_entity_poly.entity_id
_entity_poly.type
_entity_poly.pdbx_seq_one_letter_code
_entity_poly.pdbx_strand_id
1 'polypeptide(L)'
;MLDDVYDGRSALRLELDAAGGFAESLIGHLLRSETTLVEALARERDLLSIPVGASSPEIRDASEDTPEAETIVQDILAALSRCTRVEKWRPAQVPFDEDDGYVSGAVFIHPDIVYTLELWARVEATKPSAKRELVLEVQQAVLEVRTTSLGDTSIATLQAALELANTLREDPQTLELAKSRYEHITSMGEASDLDGRHPLVLSARQVLHLAHLSGGIEDEADKLVAILEAQRLRLGSLHPETLQSRLITFAVVSFSDREQAAKIADEILAALRDNALRSQRFFEAVLLGEKLALVYDKLGDVEAALLLLEGLVGELRAKKNLTAEDEAATGKLLRRIDSEAEYIRRQSLK
;
A
#
# COMPACT_ATOMS: atom_id res chain seq x y z
N MET A 1 -12.47 -31.75 -3.06
CA MET A 1 -11.23 -32.52 -3.24
C MET A 1 -10.07 -31.67 -2.73
N LEU A 2 -10.18 -31.16 -1.49
CA LEU A 2 -9.24 -30.22 -0.85
C LEU A 2 -8.91 -30.66 0.60
N ASP A 3 -9.26 -31.89 1.01
CA ASP A 3 -9.27 -32.26 2.43
C ASP A 3 -8.01 -32.98 2.94
N ASP A 4 -7.12 -33.52 2.10
CA ASP A 4 -6.19 -34.59 2.56
C ASP A 4 -4.67 -34.29 2.61
N VAL A 5 -4.20 -33.04 2.52
CA VAL A 5 -2.74 -32.76 2.37
C VAL A 5 -2.04 -32.04 3.53
N TYR A 6 -2.49 -32.15 4.80
CA TYR A 6 -1.58 -31.77 5.91
C TYR A 6 -1.65 -32.77 7.06
N ASP A 7 -0.90 -33.87 6.93
CA ASP A 7 -0.48 -34.69 8.06
C ASP A 7 1.05 -34.63 8.19
N GLY A 8 1.52 -33.74 9.06
CA GLY A 8 2.95 -33.44 9.24
C GLY A 8 3.24 -32.77 10.59
N ARG A 9 2.51 -33.13 11.66
CA ARG A 9 2.63 -32.52 13.00
C ARG A 9 3.95 -32.77 13.74
N SER A 10 4.94 -33.41 13.12
CA SER A 10 6.13 -33.91 13.83
C SER A 10 7.42 -33.12 13.57
N ALA A 11 7.46 -32.21 12.59
CA ALA A 11 8.68 -31.49 12.21
C ALA A 11 8.71 -29.99 12.61
N LEU A 12 7.55 -29.39 12.88
CA LEU A 12 7.39 -27.92 12.89
C LEU A 12 7.80 -27.20 14.18
N ARG A 13 8.26 -27.90 15.22
CA ARG A 13 8.63 -27.23 16.50
C ARG A 13 10.06 -26.68 16.53
N LEU A 14 10.90 -27.05 15.55
CA LEU A 14 12.25 -26.51 15.34
C LEU A 14 12.30 -25.44 14.25
N GLU A 15 11.17 -25.15 13.59
CA GLU A 15 11.05 -24.16 12.52
C GLU A 15 10.35 -22.87 12.96
N LEU A 16 10.21 -22.56 14.25
CA LEU A 16 9.58 -21.30 14.66
C LEU A 16 10.44 -20.07 14.32
N ASP A 17 11.77 -20.17 14.41
CA ASP A 17 12.69 -19.11 13.96
C ASP A 17 12.79 -19.05 12.42
N ALA A 18 12.67 -20.21 11.75
CA ALA A 18 12.67 -20.31 10.29
C ALA A 18 11.34 -19.83 9.69
N ALA A 19 10.21 -20.12 10.33
CA ALA A 19 8.88 -19.64 10.00
C ALA A 19 8.73 -18.14 10.32
N GLY A 20 9.38 -17.65 11.38
CA GLY A 20 9.51 -16.22 11.66
C GLY A 20 10.26 -15.49 10.53
N GLY A 21 11.45 -15.97 10.15
CA GLY A 21 12.21 -15.41 9.02
C GLY A 21 11.56 -15.60 7.65
N PHE A 22 10.81 -16.70 7.46
CA PHE A 22 10.06 -17.00 6.25
C PHE A 22 8.80 -16.15 6.12
N ALA A 23 8.04 -16.00 7.20
CA ALA A 23 6.91 -15.09 7.29
C ALA A 23 7.40 -13.66 7.12
N GLU A 24 8.47 -13.21 7.79
CA GLU A 24 9.05 -11.87 7.61
C GLU A 24 9.58 -11.64 6.19
N SER A 25 10.12 -12.67 5.53
CA SER A 25 10.57 -12.58 4.12
C SER A 25 9.39 -12.51 3.14
N LEU A 26 8.38 -13.38 3.32
CA LEU A 26 7.17 -13.44 2.51
C LEU A 26 6.32 -12.17 2.70
N ILE A 27 6.13 -11.75 3.94
CA ILE A 27 5.42 -10.53 4.31
C ILE A 27 6.22 -9.32 3.90
N GLY A 28 7.54 -9.32 4.09
CA GLY A 28 8.41 -8.29 3.53
C GLY A 28 8.27 -8.20 2.01
N HIS A 29 8.11 -9.31 1.29
CA HIS A 29 7.84 -9.32 -0.15
C HIS A 29 6.42 -8.84 -0.49
N LEU A 30 5.40 -9.26 0.26
CA LEU A 30 3.99 -8.86 0.08
C LEU A 30 3.77 -7.37 0.39
N LEU A 31 4.48 -6.85 1.40
CA LEU A 31 4.52 -5.44 1.80
C LEU A 31 5.43 -4.60 0.91
N ARG A 32 6.61 -5.06 0.46
CA ARG A 32 7.44 -4.32 -0.52
C ARG A 32 6.78 -4.28 -1.91
N SER A 33 6.05 -5.34 -2.28
CA SER A 33 5.20 -5.37 -3.50
C SER A 33 3.87 -4.63 -3.33
N GLU A 34 3.65 -3.94 -2.22
CA GLU A 34 2.57 -2.96 -2.07
C GLU A 34 2.73 -1.83 -3.10
N THR A 35 3.97 -1.50 -3.48
CA THR A 35 4.29 -0.61 -4.60
C THR A 35 3.67 -1.08 -5.92
N THR A 36 3.72 -2.36 -6.29
CA THR A 36 3.16 -2.84 -7.59
C THR A 36 1.64 -2.93 -7.61
N LEU A 37 1.01 -3.14 -6.44
CA LEU A 37 -0.46 -3.11 -6.29
C LEU A 37 -0.95 -1.66 -6.26
N VAL A 38 -0.24 -0.76 -5.59
CA VAL A 38 -0.48 0.70 -5.61
C VAL A 38 -0.18 1.30 -6.98
N GLU A 39 0.83 0.84 -7.72
CA GLU A 39 1.09 1.22 -9.13
C GLU A 39 -0.09 0.82 -10.03
N ALA A 40 -0.65 -0.37 -9.84
CA ALA A 40 -1.81 -0.83 -10.60
C ALA A 40 -3.10 -0.09 -10.19
N LEU A 41 -3.29 0.17 -8.89
CA LEU A 41 -4.38 0.97 -8.36
C LEU A 41 -4.28 2.45 -8.76
N ALA A 42 -3.07 3.01 -8.85
CA ALA A 42 -2.82 4.38 -9.30
C ALA A 42 -3.13 4.52 -10.80
N ARG A 43 -2.72 3.55 -11.63
CA ARG A 43 -3.10 3.47 -13.05
C ARG A 43 -4.62 3.33 -13.27
N GLU A 44 -5.31 2.53 -12.46
CA GLU A 44 -6.78 2.44 -12.53
C GLU A 44 -7.47 3.70 -11.97
N ARG A 45 -6.84 4.43 -11.03
CA ARG A 45 -7.37 5.69 -10.46
C ARG A 45 -7.22 6.89 -11.39
N ASP A 46 -6.18 6.93 -12.23
CA ASP A 46 -6.02 7.95 -13.28
C ASP A 46 -7.15 7.90 -14.32
N LEU A 47 -7.81 6.75 -14.49
CA LEU A 47 -9.00 6.59 -15.34
C LEU A 47 -10.31 7.10 -14.70
N LEU A 48 -10.34 7.39 -13.39
CA LEU A 48 -11.55 7.81 -12.65
C LEU A 48 -11.51 9.25 -12.12
N SER A 49 -10.53 10.07 -12.51
CA SER A 49 -10.54 11.51 -12.24
C SER A 49 -11.30 12.29 -13.33
N ILE A 50 -12.58 12.56 -13.04
CA ILE A 50 -13.49 13.67 -13.48
C ILE A 50 -13.23 14.32 -14.86
N PRO A 51 -14.25 14.43 -15.75
CA PRO A 51 -14.13 15.14 -17.01
C PRO A 51 -14.02 16.66 -16.76
N VAL A 52 -12.83 17.23 -16.91
CA VAL A 52 -12.68 18.69 -17.05
C VAL A 52 -12.98 19.03 -18.50
N GLY A 53 -14.24 19.40 -18.76
CA GLY A 53 -14.63 20.03 -20.01
C GLY A 53 -13.94 21.39 -20.14
N ALA A 54 -12.78 21.42 -20.79
CA ALA A 54 -12.23 22.59 -21.49
C ALA A 54 -11.08 22.13 -22.39
N SER A 55 -11.09 22.64 -23.62
CA SER A 55 -10.13 22.40 -24.70
C SER A 55 -8.69 22.12 -24.25
N SER A 56 -8.20 20.92 -24.59
CA SER A 56 -6.85 20.43 -24.31
C SER A 56 -5.75 21.34 -24.89
N PRO A 57 -4.72 21.70 -24.11
CA PRO A 57 -3.37 21.70 -24.62
C PRO A 57 -2.83 20.26 -24.59
N GLU A 58 -2.08 19.88 -25.61
CA GLU A 58 -1.43 18.56 -25.74
C GLU A 58 -0.63 18.24 -24.46
N ILE A 59 -1.10 17.26 -23.69
CA ILE A 59 -0.33 16.70 -22.57
C ILE A 59 0.74 15.81 -23.20
N ARG A 60 1.99 16.26 -23.17
CA ARG A 60 3.16 15.45 -23.55
C ARG A 60 3.30 14.27 -22.59
N ASP A 61 3.72 13.14 -23.15
CA ASP A 61 3.99 11.86 -22.50
C ASP A 61 4.63 12.02 -21.11
N ALA A 62 3.96 11.55 -20.06
CA ALA A 62 4.46 11.53 -18.68
C ALA A 62 5.50 10.40 -18.43
N SER A 63 6.18 9.96 -19.49
CA SER A 63 7.24 8.92 -19.43
C SER A 63 8.65 9.51 -19.43
N GLU A 64 8.80 10.83 -19.46
CA GLU A 64 10.07 11.49 -19.20
C GLU A 64 10.17 11.72 -17.69
N ASP A 65 11.05 10.98 -17.01
CA ASP A 65 11.59 11.39 -15.70
C ASP A 65 12.28 12.73 -15.94
N THR A 66 11.53 13.83 -15.83
CA THR A 66 12.07 15.16 -16.09
C THR A 66 12.85 15.60 -14.85
N PRO A 67 14.19 15.77 -14.90
CA PRO A 67 14.97 16.37 -13.80
C PRO A 67 14.45 17.77 -13.40
N GLU A 68 13.61 18.38 -14.23
CA GLU A 68 12.88 19.62 -13.98
C GLU A 68 11.91 19.50 -12.79
N ALA A 69 11.14 18.41 -12.69
CA ALA A 69 10.19 18.20 -11.59
C ALA A 69 10.90 18.03 -10.24
N GLU A 70 11.99 17.27 -10.20
CA GLU A 70 12.82 17.12 -9.00
C GLU A 70 13.43 18.45 -8.57
N THR A 71 13.92 19.24 -9.54
CA THR A 71 14.50 20.57 -9.27
C THR A 71 13.45 21.50 -8.68
N ILE A 72 12.24 21.52 -9.24
CA ILE A 72 11.12 22.31 -8.71
C ILE A 72 10.78 21.87 -7.27
N VAL A 73 10.73 20.56 -7.00
CA VAL A 73 10.46 20.03 -5.66
C VAL A 73 11.55 20.45 -4.68
N GLN A 74 12.83 20.36 -5.07
CA GLN A 74 13.96 20.81 -4.25
C GLN A 74 13.92 22.32 -3.97
N ASP A 75 13.55 23.14 -4.97
CA ASP A 75 13.37 24.58 -4.79
C ASP A 75 12.23 24.90 -3.82
N ILE A 76 11.12 24.16 -3.92
CA ILE A 76 9.99 24.27 -2.97
C ILE A 76 10.44 23.86 -1.56
N LEU A 77 11.18 22.76 -1.39
CA LEU A 77 11.73 22.36 -0.09
C LEU A 77 12.68 23.41 0.50
N ALA A 78 13.55 23.98 -0.33
CA ALA A 78 14.43 25.08 0.07
C ALA A 78 13.62 26.34 0.45
N ALA A 79 12.48 26.60 -0.19
CA ALA A 79 11.57 27.64 0.24
C ALA A 79 10.91 27.30 1.58
N LEU A 80 10.38 26.09 1.76
CA LEU A 80 9.70 25.67 2.99
C LEU A 80 10.60 25.72 4.23
N SER A 81 11.85 25.27 4.12
CA SER A 81 12.83 25.34 5.22
C SER A 81 13.15 26.77 5.68
N ARG A 82 13.01 27.76 4.78
CA ARG A 82 13.12 29.19 5.10
C ARG A 82 11.86 29.77 5.76
N CYS A 83 10.73 29.06 5.73
CA CYS A 83 9.43 29.51 6.23
C CYS A 83 9.15 29.08 7.68
N THR A 84 10.17 28.90 8.51
CA THR A 84 10.09 28.35 9.88
C THR A 84 9.38 29.27 10.89
N ARG A 85 8.05 29.46 10.71
CA ARG A 85 7.02 29.73 11.73
C ARG A 85 5.67 29.80 11.01
N VAL A 86 4.95 28.68 11.00
CA VAL A 86 3.62 28.62 10.38
C VAL A 86 2.58 28.96 11.46
N GLU A 87 1.99 30.15 11.38
CA GLU A 87 0.75 30.43 12.11
C GLU A 87 -0.41 29.66 11.47
N LYS A 88 -1.35 29.20 12.31
CA LYS A 88 -2.56 28.50 11.87
C LYS A 88 -3.31 29.32 10.82
N TRP A 89 -3.59 28.71 9.67
CA TRP A 89 -4.45 29.29 8.64
C TRP A 89 -5.80 29.71 9.24
N ARG A 90 -6.21 30.96 9.03
CA ARG A 90 -7.57 31.43 9.31
C ARG A 90 -8.32 31.59 7.99
N PRO A 91 -9.53 31.02 7.85
CA PRO A 91 -10.37 31.28 6.69
C PRO A 91 -10.73 32.77 6.63
N ALA A 92 -10.71 33.32 5.42
CA ALA A 92 -11.00 34.73 5.14
C ALA A 92 -12.45 35.10 5.53
N GLN A 93 -12.62 35.61 6.75
CA GLN A 93 -13.79 36.39 7.18
C GLN A 93 -13.40 37.71 7.87
N VAL A 94 -12.15 38.15 7.69
CA VAL A 94 -11.76 39.52 8.06
C VAL A 94 -11.86 40.36 6.78
N PRO A 95 -12.61 41.47 6.78
CA PRO A 95 -12.58 42.44 5.70
C PRO A 95 -11.13 42.80 5.39
N PHE A 96 -10.80 42.94 4.12
CA PHE A 96 -9.48 43.38 3.68
C PHE A 96 -9.34 44.87 4.07
N ASP A 97 -9.00 45.14 5.33
CA ASP A 97 -8.63 46.48 5.78
C ASP A 97 -7.21 46.75 5.27
N GLU A 98 -7.08 47.78 4.43
CA GLU A 98 -5.84 48.18 3.73
C GLU A 98 -4.73 48.70 4.67
N ASP A 99 -4.86 48.57 6.00
CA ASP A 99 -4.01 49.27 6.96
C ASP A 99 -3.45 48.41 8.12
N ASP A 100 -3.49 47.08 8.00
CA ASP A 100 -2.78 46.22 8.95
C ASP A 100 -1.34 45.98 8.50
N GLY A 101 -0.43 46.70 9.16
CA GLY A 101 1.00 46.68 8.94
C GLY A 101 1.57 45.27 8.76
N TYR A 102 2.28 45.11 7.65
CA TYR A 102 3.24 44.04 7.39
C TYR A 102 4.02 43.68 8.66
N VAL A 103 3.62 42.61 9.36
CA VAL A 103 4.52 41.92 10.28
C VAL A 103 5.51 41.16 9.40
N SER A 104 6.59 41.85 9.06
CA SER A 104 7.76 41.32 8.39
C SER A 104 8.23 40.03 9.08
N GLY A 105 7.99 38.87 8.45
CA GLY A 105 8.60 37.60 8.84
C GLY A 105 7.76 36.33 8.70
N ALA A 106 6.43 36.41 8.56
CA ALA A 106 5.59 35.21 8.43
C ALA A 106 5.35 34.86 6.95
N VAL A 107 5.98 33.80 6.45
CA VAL A 107 5.65 33.25 5.13
C VAL A 107 4.55 32.21 5.32
N PHE A 108 3.36 32.52 4.81
CA PHE A 108 2.21 31.63 4.86
C PHE A 108 2.35 30.54 3.78
N ILE A 109 2.47 29.28 4.18
CA ILE A 109 2.49 28.15 3.25
C ILE A 109 1.05 27.77 2.93
N HIS A 110 0.65 27.92 1.67
CA HIS A 110 -0.68 27.54 1.23
C HIS A 110 -0.86 26.01 1.31
N PRO A 111 -2.00 25.49 1.83
CA PRO A 111 -2.25 24.05 1.93
C PRO A 111 -2.04 23.28 0.62
N ASP A 112 -2.34 23.90 -0.53
CA ASP A 112 -2.19 23.28 -1.85
C ASP A 112 -0.73 22.95 -2.20
N ILE A 113 0.25 23.72 -1.70
CA ILE A 113 1.67 23.43 -1.90
C ILE A 113 2.03 22.14 -1.17
N VAL A 114 1.56 22.01 0.08
CA VAL A 114 1.77 20.82 0.90
C VAL A 114 1.09 19.60 0.28
N TYR A 115 -0.14 19.77 -0.22
CA TYR A 115 -0.87 18.71 -0.91
C TYR A 115 -0.19 18.28 -2.21
N THR A 116 0.34 19.23 -2.99
CA THR A 116 1.07 18.92 -4.23
C THR A 116 2.33 18.12 -3.95
N LEU A 117 3.09 18.51 -2.92
CA LEU A 117 4.28 17.77 -2.47
C LEU A 117 3.95 16.37 -1.98
N GLU A 118 2.86 16.22 -1.21
CA GLU A 118 2.38 14.91 -0.76
C GLU A 118 2.02 14.01 -1.96
N LEU A 119 1.26 14.54 -2.93
CA LEU A 119 0.90 13.79 -4.13
C LEU A 119 2.14 13.40 -4.94
N TRP A 120 3.08 14.33 -5.14
CA TRP A 120 4.34 14.06 -5.83
C TRP A 120 5.11 12.94 -5.12
N ALA A 121 5.31 13.05 -3.81
CA ALA A 121 6.07 12.07 -3.04
C ALA A 121 5.40 10.70 -3.06
N ARG A 122 4.07 10.65 -3.01
CA ARG A 122 3.30 9.39 -3.10
C ARG A 122 3.50 8.70 -4.45
N VAL A 123 3.44 9.44 -5.55
CA VAL A 123 3.65 8.87 -6.89
C VAL A 123 5.11 8.47 -7.05
N GLU A 124 6.05 9.33 -6.66
CA GLU A 124 7.48 9.07 -6.79
C GLU A 124 7.90 7.85 -5.97
N ALA A 125 7.39 7.68 -4.74
CA ALA A 125 7.66 6.51 -3.90
C ALA A 125 7.27 5.17 -4.55
N THR A 126 6.33 5.17 -5.50
CA THR A 126 5.96 3.94 -6.22
C THR A 126 6.99 3.54 -7.27
N LYS A 127 7.77 4.49 -7.80
CA LYS A 127 8.68 4.21 -8.91
C LYS A 127 9.92 3.41 -8.45
N PRO A 128 10.37 2.44 -9.27
CA PRO A 128 11.64 1.76 -9.02
C PRO A 128 12.88 2.68 -9.16
N SER A 129 12.80 3.73 -9.98
CA SER A 129 13.88 4.69 -10.23
C SER A 129 13.93 5.85 -9.22
N ALA A 130 13.02 5.88 -8.25
CA ALA A 130 12.84 6.99 -7.34
C ALA A 130 14.10 7.30 -6.52
N LYS A 131 14.40 8.59 -6.37
CA LYS A 131 15.37 9.08 -5.38
C LYS A 131 14.74 9.03 -3.99
N ARG A 132 14.91 7.90 -3.31
CA ARG A 132 14.28 7.61 -2.00
C ARG A 132 14.60 8.67 -0.95
N GLU A 133 15.81 9.21 -0.98
CA GLU A 133 16.22 10.29 -0.06
C GLU A 133 15.36 11.54 -0.25
N LEU A 134 15.12 11.96 -1.50
CA LEU A 134 14.29 13.13 -1.80
C LEU A 134 12.82 12.90 -1.42
N VAL A 135 12.30 11.69 -1.67
CA VAL A 135 10.94 11.32 -1.25
C VAL A 135 10.79 11.43 0.27
N LEU A 136 11.74 10.89 1.03
CA LEU A 136 11.75 10.97 2.49
C LEU A 136 11.87 12.42 2.99
N GLU A 137 12.72 13.23 2.37
CA GLU A 137 12.84 14.67 2.68
C GLU A 137 11.50 15.40 2.47
N VAL A 138 10.81 15.14 1.36
CA VAL A 138 9.49 15.73 1.09
C VAL A 138 8.45 15.27 2.10
N GLN A 139 8.33 13.97 2.35
CA GLN A 139 7.36 13.42 3.30
C GLN A 139 7.59 13.96 4.72
N GLN A 140 8.85 14.08 5.13
CA GLN A 140 9.23 14.66 6.43
C GLN A 140 8.84 16.14 6.50
N ALA A 141 9.12 16.93 5.46
CA ALA A 141 8.70 18.34 5.41
C ALA A 141 7.17 18.51 5.44
N VAL A 142 6.43 17.68 4.70
CA VAL A 142 4.96 17.66 4.71
C VAL A 142 4.44 17.34 6.11
N LEU A 143 5.01 16.34 6.78
CA LEU A 143 4.63 15.97 8.14
C LEU A 143 4.88 17.12 9.13
N GLU A 144 6.05 17.76 9.09
CA GLU A 144 6.38 18.89 9.97
C GLU A 144 5.43 20.08 9.81
N VAL A 145 5.10 20.43 8.56
CA VAL A 145 4.15 21.50 8.26
C VAL A 145 2.77 21.15 8.78
N ARG A 146 2.29 19.90 8.61
CA ARG A 146 0.98 19.46 9.07
C ARG A 146 0.88 19.35 10.59
N THR A 147 1.90 18.80 11.25
CA THR A 147 1.99 18.79 12.72
C THR A 147 1.90 20.20 13.28
N THR A 148 2.64 21.15 12.71
CA THR A 148 2.63 22.54 13.19
C THR A 148 1.30 23.25 12.94
N SER A 149 0.70 23.05 11.76
CA SER A 149 -0.50 23.79 11.34
C SER A 149 -1.82 23.17 11.82
N LEU A 150 -1.93 21.84 11.83
CA LEU A 150 -3.15 21.08 12.10
C LEU A 150 -3.10 20.30 13.43
N GLY A 151 -1.90 20.11 14.01
CA GLY A 151 -1.69 19.29 15.20
C GLY A 151 -1.55 17.79 14.88
N ASP A 152 -1.09 17.03 15.87
CA ASP A 152 -0.70 15.62 15.71
C ASP A 152 -1.87 14.63 15.58
N THR A 153 -3.08 15.01 16.01
CA THR A 153 -4.27 14.16 15.93
C THR A 153 -5.09 14.38 14.66
N SER A 154 -4.71 15.33 13.81
CA SER A 154 -5.40 15.59 12.55
C SER A 154 -5.22 14.43 11.57
N ILE A 155 -6.29 14.04 10.87
CA ILE A 155 -6.27 12.98 9.85
C ILE A 155 -5.17 13.24 8.81
N ALA A 156 -5.02 14.49 8.36
CA ALA A 156 -4.00 14.85 7.38
C ALA A 156 -2.57 14.67 7.92
N THR A 157 -2.35 14.96 9.21
CA THR A 157 -1.05 14.76 9.86
C THR A 157 -0.74 13.27 10.02
N LEU A 158 -1.73 12.49 10.47
CA LEU A 158 -1.59 11.04 10.60
C LEU A 158 -1.38 10.35 9.25
N GLN A 159 -2.02 10.83 8.17
CA GLN A 159 -1.81 10.32 6.83
C GLN A 159 -0.38 10.60 6.33
N ALA A 160 0.14 11.81 6.55
CA ALA A 160 1.51 12.15 6.21
C ALA A 160 2.52 11.31 7.01
N ALA A 161 2.25 11.06 8.30
CA ALA A 161 3.07 10.19 9.12
C ALA A 161 3.05 8.74 8.62
N LEU A 162 1.88 8.25 8.18
CA LEU A 162 1.72 6.90 7.64
C LEU A 162 2.51 6.72 6.34
N GLU A 163 2.46 7.70 5.44
CA GLU A 163 3.20 7.67 4.18
C GLU A 163 4.71 7.66 4.40
N LEU A 164 5.20 8.52 5.29
CA LEU A 164 6.61 8.50 5.70
C LEU A 164 7.01 7.15 6.30
N ALA A 165 6.19 6.58 7.19
CA ALA A 165 6.47 5.28 7.81
C ALA A 165 6.50 4.14 6.77
N ASN A 166 5.63 4.20 5.75
CA ASN A 166 5.60 3.22 4.67
C ASN A 166 6.88 3.26 3.82
N THR A 167 7.43 4.45 3.54
CA THR A 167 8.70 4.59 2.83
C THR A 167 9.88 4.17 3.71
N LEU A 168 9.90 4.59 4.98
CA LEU A 168 10.97 4.23 5.92
C LEU A 168 11.09 2.72 6.16
N ARG A 169 10.00 1.95 6.16
CA ARG A 169 10.08 0.51 6.42
C ARG A 169 10.73 -0.29 5.28
N GLU A 170 10.85 0.29 4.08
CA GLU A 170 11.43 -0.40 2.92
C GLU A 170 12.93 -0.65 3.09
N ASP A 171 13.60 0.21 3.86
CA ASP A 171 15.00 0.06 4.23
C ASP A 171 15.12 -0.54 5.65
N PRO A 172 15.81 -1.68 5.82
CA PRO A 172 16.09 -2.27 7.13
C PRO A 172 16.74 -1.31 8.14
N GLN A 173 17.53 -0.32 7.68
CA GLN A 173 18.20 0.63 8.57
C GLN A 173 17.23 1.61 9.24
N THR A 174 16.10 1.90 8.59
CA THR A 174 15.08 2.83 9.08
C THR A 174 13.82 2.14 9.62
N LEU A 175 13.83 0.81 9.68
CA LEU A 175 12.68 0.01 10.12
C LEU A 175 12.22 0.35 11.55
N GLU A 176 13.15 0.54 12.50
CA GLU A 176 12.79 0.90 13.88
C GLU A 176 12.14 2.29 13.97
N LEU A 177 12.59 3.23 13.13
CA LEU A 177 11.94 4.55 13.03
C LEU A 177 10.51 4.41 12.46
N ALA A 178 10.32 3.56 11.45
CA ALA A 178 9.00 3.27 10.90
C ALA A 178 8.06 2.68 11.96
N LYS A 179 8.52 1.69 12.74
CA LYS A 179 7.76 1.09 13.85
C LYS A 179 7.28 2.16 14.85
N SER A 180 8.20 3.00 15.32
CA SER A 180 7.86 4.10 16.25
C SER A 180 6.81 5.06 15.66
N ARG A 181 6.85 5.32 14.34
CA ARG A 181 5.82 6.12 13.67
C ARG A 181 4.46 5.41 13.64
N TYR A 182 4.39 4.12 13.35
CA TYR A 182 3.12 3.38 13.40
C TYR A 182 2.53 3.33 14.82
N GLU A 183 3.37 3.19 15.85
CA GLU A 183 2.93 3.26 17.25
C GLU A 183 2.33 4.63 17.57
N HIS A 184 3.00 5.69 17.14
CA HIS A 184 2.50 7.05 17.30
C HIS A 184 1.16 7.26 16.58
N ILE A 185 1.04 6.79 15.32
CA ILE A 185 -0.21 6.88 14.54
C ILE A 185 -1.34 6.12 15.24
N THR A 186 -1.06 4.94 15.77
CA THR A 186 -2.05 4.12 16.47
C THR A 186 -2.53 4.83 17.74
N SER A 187 -1.60 5.33 18.55
CA SER A 187 -1.90 6.05 19.80
C SER A 187 -2.68 7.35 19.56
N MET A 188 -2.25 8.16 18.60
CA MET A 188 -2.92 9.42 18.25
C MET A 188 -4.26 9.19 17.56
N GLY A 189 -4.36 8.16 16.73
CA GLY A 189 -5.60 7.72 16.12
C GLY A 189 -6.64 7.38 17.19
N GLU A 190 -6.29 6.51 18.14
CA GLU A 190 -7.16 6.13 19.27
C GLU A 190 -7.57 7.31 20.16
N ALA A 191 -6.68 8.28 20.34
CA ALA A 191 -6.93 9.48 21.14
C ALA A 191 -7.74 10.57 20.40
N SER A 192 -7.90 10.43 19.08
CA SER A 192 -8.62 11.39 18.22
C SER A 192 -10.09 11.01 18.04
N ASP A 193 -10.84 11.84 17.31
CA ASP A 193 -12.21 11.51 16.88
C ASP A 193 -12.25 10.34 15.87
N LEU A 194 -11.10 9.92 15.35
CA LEU A 194 -10.98 8.66 14.64
C LEU A 194 -11.19 7.55 15.66
N ASP A 195 -12.37 6.96 15.68
CA ASP A 195 -12.55 5.71 16.40
C ASP A 195 -11.40 4.74 16.02
N GLY A 196 -10.97 3.88 16.95
CA GLY A 196 -9.83 2.97 16.72
C GLY A 196 -10.03 1.96 15.59
N ARG A 197 -11.13 2.02 14.83
CA ARG A 197 -11.42 1.23 13.62
C ARG A 197 -11.36 2.10 12.36
N HIS A 198 -10.84 3.31 12.41
CA HIS A 198 -10.60 4.10 11.22
C HIS A 198 -9.57 3.39 10.31
N PRO A 199 -9.77 3.33 8.98
CA PRO A 199 -8.90 2.56 8.07
C PRO A 199 -7.41 2.90 8.20
N LEU A 200 -7.09 4.20 8.31
CA LEU A 200 -5.73 4.68 8.55
C LEU A 200 -5.08 4.02 9.79
N VAL A 201 -5.82 3.97 10.90
CA VAL A 201 -5.34 3.39 12.17
C VAL A 201 -5.21 1.87 12.04
N LEU A 202 -6.16 1.22 11.36
CA LEU A 202 -6.13 -0.21 11.09
C LEU A 202 -4.93 -0.61 10.22
N SER A 203 -4.60 0.18 9.20
CA SER A 203 -3.42 -0.02 8.36
C SER A 203 -2.12 0.10 9.17
N ALA A 204 -1.99 1.14 10.01
CA ALA A 204 -0.83 1.30 10.89
C ALA A 204 -0.66 0.12 11.87
N ARG A 205 -1.76 -0.33 12.50
CA ARG A 205 -1.74 -1.48 13.39
C ARG A 205 -1.38 -2.78 12.67
N GLN A 206 -1.92 -3.00 11.46
CA GLN A 206 -1.60 -4.18 10.68
C GLN A 206 -0.08 -4.29 10.47
N VAL A 207 0.58 -3.20 10.07
CA VAL A 207 2.04 -3.19 9.88
C VAL A 207 2.80 -3.46 11.20
N LEU A 208 2.32 -2.93 12.34
CA LEU A 208 2.91 -3.25 13.65
C LEU A 208 2.80 -4.73 14.00
N HIS A 209 1.64 -5.34 13.78
CA HIS A 209 1.45 -6.76 14.06
C HIS A 209 2.35 -7.64 13.20
N LEU A 210 2.51 -7.29 11.92
CA LEU A 210 3.46 -7.94 11.03
C LEU A 210 4.91 -7.79 11.51
N ALA A 211 5.27 -6.61 12.01
CA ALA A 211 6.58 -6.34 12.59
C ALA A 211 6.86 -7.07 13.92
N HIS A 212 5.82 -7.55 14.60
CA HIS A 212 5.90 -8.27 15.87
C HIS A 212 5.72 -9.78 15.74
N LEU A 213 5.65 -10.33 14.51
CA LEU A 213 5.42 -11.76 14.31
C LEU A 213 6.48 -12.67 14.97
N SER A 214 7.73 -12.22 15.06
CA SER A 214 8.79 -12.92 15.79
C SER A 214 8.53 -13.04 17.30
N GLY A 215 7.61 -12.24 17.85
CA GLY A 215 7.17 -12.31 19.24
C GLY A 215 6.08 -13.35 19.53
N GLY A 216 5.44 -13.92 18.49
CA GLY A 216 4.40 -14.94 18.63
C GLY A 216 3.35 -14.90 17.51
N ILE A 217 3.39 -15.89 16.61
CA ILE A 217 2.53 -15.90 15.41
C ILE A 217 1.04 -16.07 15.70
N GLU A 218 0.67 -16.82 16.76
CA GLU A 218 -0.73 -17.07 17.12
C GLU A 218 -1.43 -15.79 17.56
N ASP A 219 -0.85 -15.06 18.52
CA ASP A 219 -1.42 -13.81 19.05
C ASP A 219 -1.52 -12.72 17.97
N GLU A 220 -0.53 -12.62 17.08
CA GLU A 220 -0.55 -11.64 15.99
C GLU A 220 -1.53 -12.02 14.87
N ALA A 221 -1.70 -13.32 14.59
CA ALA A 221 -2.70 -13.80 13.64
C ALA A 221 -4.13 -13.41 14.06
N ASP A 222 -4.48 -13.59 15.34
CA ASP A 222 -5.80 -13.23 15.88
C ASP A 222 -6.06 -11.71 15.76
N LYS A 223 -5.04 -10.89 16.01
CA LYS A 223 -5.13 -9.43 15.86
C LYS A 223 -5.32 -9.02 14.40
N LEU A 224 -4.64 -9.69 13.46
CA LEU A 224 -4.81 -9.46 12.02
C LEU A 224 -6.21 -9.86 11.55
N VAL A 225 -6.77 -10.97 12.03
CA VAL A 225 -8.17 -11.36 11.75
C VAL A 225 -9.15 -10.31 12.26
N ALA A 226 -8.93 -9.77 13.47
CA ALA A 226 -9.77 -8.70 14.01
C ALA A 226 -9.71 -7.40 13.17
N ILE A 227 -8.52 -7.05 12.65
CA ILE A 227 -8.34 -5.91 11.73
C ILE A 227 -9.07 -6.15 10.41
N LEU A 228 -8.92 -7.33 9.82
CA LEU A 228 -9.59 -7.71 8.59
C LEU A 228 -11.12 -7.59 8.72
N GLU A 229 -11.68 -8.08 9.84
CA GLU A 229 -13.11 -7.96 10.10
C GLU A 229 -13.56 -6.51 10.28
N ALA A 230 -12.78 -5.68 10.97
CA ALA A 230 -13.08 -4.26 11.13
C ALA A 230 -13.08 -3.52 9.77
N GLN A 231 -12.10 -3.80 8.90
CA GLN A 231 -12.06 -3.24 7.54
C GLN A 231 -13.23 -3.76 6.70
N ARG A 232 -13.55 -5.06 6.76
CA ARG A 232 -14.69 -5.66 6.05
C ARG A 232 -16.01 -4.98 6.40
N LEU A 233 -16.24 -4.69 7.68
CA LEU A 233 -17.45 -4.03 8.16
C LEU A 233 -17.54 -2.56 7.74
N ARG A 234 -16.41 -1.86 7.65
CA ARG A 234 -16.38 -0.41 7.38
C ARG A 234 -16.26 -0.06 5.90
N LEU A 235 -15.46 -0.81 5.16
CA LEU A 235 -15.10 -0.55 3.76
C LEU A 235 -15.82 -1.49 2.79
N GLY A 236 -16.23 -2.67 3.26
CA GLY A 236 -16.81 -3.75 2.45
C GLY A 236 -15.78 -4.80 2.02
N SER A 237 -16.26 -5.99 1.68
CA SER A 237 -15.41 -7.16 1.40
C SER A 237 -14.50 -7.03 0.18
N LEU A 238 -14.94 -6.26 -0.83
CA LEU A 238 -14.25 -6.04 -2.10
C LEU A 238 -13.42 -4.74 -2.13
N HIS A 239 -13.35 -3.99 -1.03
CA HIS A 239 -12.52 -2.80 -0.97
C HIS A 239 -11.03 -3.18 -1.13
N PRO A 240 -10.21 -2.43 -1.89
CA PRO A 240 -8.80 -2.76 -2.13
C PRO A 240 -8.03 -3.07 -0.84
N GLU A 241 -8.17 -2.20 0.16
CA GLU A 241 -7.51 -2.35 1.46
C GLU A 241 -7.93 -3.63 2.21
N THR A 242 -9.20 -4.02 2.09
CA THR A 242 -9.72 -5.26 2.70
C THR A 242 -9.23 -6.49 1.95
N LEU A 243 -9.16 -6.46 0.62
CA LEU A 243 -8.62 -7.55 -0.19
C LEU A 243 -7.13 -7.79 0.11
N GLN A 244 -6.36 -6.71 0.20
CA GLN A 244 -4.95 -6.78 0.57
C GLN A 244 -4.76 -7.33 1.98
N SER A 245 -5.51 -6.78 2.94
CA SER A 245 -5.45 -7.24 4.33
C SER A 245 -5.86 -8.70 4.47
N ARG A 246 -6.81 -9.16 3.65
CA ARG A 246 -7.21 -10.57 3.59
C ARG A 246 -6.07 -11.46 3.11
N LEU A 247 -5.36 -11.07 2.07
CA LEU A 247 -4.20 -11.81 1.56
C LEU A 247 -3.07 -11.89 2.60
N ILE A 248 -2.77 -10.76 3.27
CA ILE A 248 -1.77 -10.71 4.34
C ILE A 248 -2.18 -11.61 5.52
N THR A 249 -3.44 -11.50 5.95
CA THR A 249 -3.98 -12.31 7.05
C THR A 249 -3.96 -13.79 6.68
N PHE A 250 -4.34 -14.15 5.45
CA PHE A 250 -4.22 -15.52 4.94
C PHE A 250 -2.79 -16.04 5.06
N ALA A 251 -1.80 -15.27 4.59
CA ALA A 251 -0.40 -15.67 4.64
C ALA A 251 0.06 -15.95 6.08
N VAL A 252 -0.32 -15.12 7.06
CA VAL A 252 0.05 -15.30 8.46
C VAL A 252 -0.70 -16.46 9.12
N VAL A 253 -2.03 -16.49 9.00
CA VAL A 253 -2.90 -17.49 9.63
C VAL A 253 -2.61 -18.90 9.12
N SER A 254 -2.11 -19.03 7.89
CA SER A 254 -1.71 -20.34 7.32
C SER A 254 -0.63 -21.07 8.14
N PHE A 255 0.13 -20.36 8.97
CA PHE A 255 1.14 -20.95 9.85
C PHE A 255 0.64 -21.27 11.27
N SER A 256 -0.56 -20.80 11.65
CA SER A 256 -1.12 -20.97 13.00
C SER A 256 -2.43 -21.77 13.02
N ASP A 257 -3.40 -21.41 12.18
CA ASP A 257 -4.72 -22.02 12.13
C ASP A 257 -5.13 -22.35 10.69
N ARG A 258 -5.04 -23.64 10.35
CA ARG A 258 -5.36 -24.15 9.01
C ARG A 258 -6.85 -24.03 8.66
N GLU A 259 -7.75 -24.19 9.63
CA GLU A 259 -9.19 -24.11 9.37
C GLU A 259 -9.58 -22.66 9.06
N GLN A 260 -9.07 -21.71 9.84
CA GLN A 260 -9.28 -20.31 9.60
C GLN A 260 -8.61 -19.84 8.30
N ALA A 261 -7.39 -20.32 7.99
CA ALA A 261 -6.72 -20.02 6.73
C ALA A 261 -7.53 -20.47 5.52
N ALA A 262 -8.13 -21.67 5.57
CA ALA A 262 -8.96 -22.19 4.48
C ALA A 262 -10.20 -21.30 4.23
N LYS A 263 -10.87 -20.83 5.29
CA LYS A 263 -12.00 -19.89 5.18
C LYS A 263 -11.58 -18.58 4.51
N ILE A 264 -10.44 -18.03 4.91
CA ILE A 264 -9.92 -16.78 4.33
C ILE A 264 -9.52 -16.99 2.86
N ALA A 265 -8.91 -18.12 2.52
CA ALA A 265 -8.57 -18.47 1.14
C ALA A 265 -9.83 -18.56 0.25
N ASP A 266 -10.89 -19.21 0.74
CA ASP A 266 -12.17 -19.29 0.04
C ASP A 266 -12.78 -17.90 -0.22
N GLU A 267 -12.66 -16.98 0.74
CA GLU A 267 -13.10 -15.59 0.54
C GLU A 267 -12.28 -14.85 -0.52
N ILE A 268 -10.95 -15.05 -0.58
CA ILE A 268 -10.12 -14.46 -1.64
C ILE A 268 -10.53 -15.03 -3.00
N LEU A 269 -10.68 -16.36 -3.10
CA LEU A 269 -11.12 -17.02 -4.33
C LEU A 269 -12.53 -16.59 -4.75
N ALA A 270 -13.43 -16.35 -3.80
CA ALA A 270 -14.76 -15.79 -4.07
C ALA A 270 -14.67 -14.36 -4.63
N ALA A 271 -13.82 -13.50 -4.04
CA ALA A 271 -13.56 -12.16 -4.58
C ALA A 271 -12.96 -12.22 -5.99
N LEU A 272 -12.04 -13.15 -6.26
CA LEU A 272 -11.48 -13.38 -7.60
C LEU A 272 -12.51 -13.92 -8.59
N ARG A 273 -13.68 -14.41 -8.16
CA ARG A 273 -14.79 -14.82 -9.02
C ARG A 273 -15.87 -13.74 -9.16
N ASP A 274 -15.75 -12.63 -8.43
CA ASP A 274 -16.76 -11.58 -8.42
C ASP A 274 -16.76 -10.77 -9.72
N ASN A 275 -17.94 -10.67 -10.35
CA ASN A 275 -18.08 -9.99 -11.64
C ASN A 275 -17.84 -8.48 -11.55
N ALA A 276 -18.18 -7.83 -10.44
CA ALA A 276 -17.98 -6.39 -10.29
C ALA A 276 -16.49 -6.07 -10.20
N LEU A 277 -15.73 -6.83 -9.40
CA LEU A 277 -14.27 -6.72 -9.36
C LEU A 277 -13.65 -6.97 -10.74
N ARG A 278 -14.03 -8.06 -11.42
CA ARG A 278 -13.47 -8.42 -12.73
C ARG A 278 -13.78 -7.43 -13.86
N SER A 279 -14.93 -6.75 -13.79
CA SER A 279 -15.35 -5.79 -14.81
C SER A 279 -14.76 -4.41 -14.60
N GLN A 280 -14.66 -3.95 -13.35
CA GLN A 280 -14.24 -2.58 -13.03
C GLN A 280 -12.75 -2.47 -12.67
N ARG A 281 -12.16 -3.53 -12.09
CA ARG A 281 -10.81 -3.55 -11.50
C ARG A 281 -10.06 -4.82 -11.91
N PHE A 282 -9.99 -5.02 -13.23
CA PHE A 282 -9.48 -6.26 -13.82
C PHE A 282 -8.01 -6.52 -13.45
N PHE A 283 -7.16 -5.49 -13.53
CA PHE A 283 -5.74 -5.67 -13.25
C PHE A 283 -5.51 -5.94 -11.77
N GLU A 284 -6.26 -5.28 -10.89
CA GLU A 284 -6.20 -5.57 -9.46
C GLU A 284 -6.58 -7.02 -9.15
N ALA A 285 -7.65 -7.55 -9.77
CA ALA A 285 -8.03 -8.95 -9.58
C ALA A 285 -6.93 -9.92 -10.03
N VAL A 286 -6.29 -9.65 -11.17
CA VAL A 286 -5.18 -10.48 -11.66
C VAL A 286 -4.00 -10.44 -10.70
N LEU A 287 -3.62 -9.26 -10.22
CA LEU A 287 -2.50 -9.09 -9.27
C LEU A 287 -2.81 -9.74 -7.91
N LEU A 288 -4.04 -9.65 -7.42
CA LEU A 288 -4.46 -10.36 -6.21
C LEU A 288 -4.35 -11.88 -6.38
N GLY A 289 -4.78 -12.41 -7.52
CA GLY A 289 -4.64 -13.83 -7.85
C GLY A 289 -3.20 -14.27 -7.96
N GLU A 290 -2.35 -13.49 -8.61
CA GLU A 290 -0.92 -13.77 -8.74
C GLU A 290 -0.25 -13.81 -7.36
N LYS A 291 -0.51 -12.82 -6.50
CA LYS A 291 0.04 -12.82 -5.15
C LYS A 291 -0.49 -13.98 -4.31
N LEU A 292 -1.77 -14.36 -4.45
CA LEU A 292 -2.31 -15.56 -3.80
C LEU A 292 -1.56 -16.83 -4.25
N ALA A 293 -1.26 -16.96 -5.54
CA ALA A 293 -0.49 -18.08 -6.06
C ALA A 293 0.93 -18.13 -5.49
N LEU A 294 1.59 -16.98 -5.33
CA LEU A 294 2.90 -16.90 -4.68
C LEU A 294 2.82 -17.31 -3.21
N VAL A 295 1.74 -16.97 -2.50
CA VAL A 295 1.53 -17.45 -1.12
C VAL A 295 1.34 -18.98 -1.12
N TYR A 296 0.54 -19.54 -2.03
CA TYR A 296 0.40 -21.01 -2.14
C TYR A 296 1.72 -21.73 -2.42
N ASP A 297 2.53 -21.23 -3.36
CA ASP A 297 3.88 -21.74 -3.64
C ASP A 297 4.73 -21.79 -2.38
N LYS A 298 4.70 -20.70 -1.61
CA LYS A 298 5.45 -20.54 -0.36
C LYS A 298 4.95 -21.48 0.74
N LEU A 299 3.66 -21.74 0.80
CA LEU A 299 3.07 -22.73 1.71
C LEU A 299 3.31 -24.18 1.26
N GLY A 300 3.90 -24.40 0.07
CA GLY A 300 4.16 -25.72 -0.50
C GLY A 300 3.01 -26.30 -1.33
N ASP A 301 1.91 -25.58 -1.48
CA ASP A 301 0.78 -25.96 -2.33
C ASP A 301 1.05 -25.54 -3.79
N VAL A 302 2.01 -26.25 -4.39
CA VAL A 302 2.45 -26.01 -5.77
C VAL A 302 1.32 -26.22 -6.77
N GLU A 303 0.40 -27.16 -6.51
CA GLU A 303 -0.73 -27.44 -7.40
C GLU A 303 -1.70 -26.26 -7.43
N ALA A 304 -2.12 -25.74 -6.27
CA ALA A 304 -2.99 -24.57 -6.21
C ALA A 304 -2.32 -23.34 -6.83
N ALA A 305 -1.02 -23.14 -6.58
CA ALA A 305 -0.25 -22.05 -7.18
C ALA A 305 -0.26 -22.12 -8.71
N LEU A 306 0.08 -23.27 -9.30
CA LEU A 306 0.13 -23.44 -10.76
C LEU A 306 -1.25 -23.32 -11.39
N LEU A 307 -2.29 -23.93 -10.80
CA LEU A 307 -3.66 -23.83 -11.31
C LEU A 307 -4.12 -22.36 -11.36
N LEU A 308 -3.80 -21.57 -10.35
CA LEU A 308 -4.17 -20.16 -10.30
C LEU A 308 -3.41 -19.35 -11.35
N LEU A 309 -2.09 -19.51 -11.47
CA LEU A 309 -1.28 -18.80 -12.47
C LEU A 309 -1.69 -19.15 -13.91
N GLU A 310 -1.95 -20.44 -14.20
CA GLU A 310 -2.42 -20.88 -15.52
C GLU A 310 -3.80 -20.29 -15.86
N GLY A 311 -4.69 -20.21 -14.87
CA GLY A 311 -5.98 -19.54 -15.01
C GLY A 311 -5.82 -18.07 -15.37
N LEU A 312 -4.97 -17.33 -14.65
CA LEU A 312 -4.68 -15.91 -14.90
C LEU A 312 -4.06 -15.68 -16.29
N VAL A 313 -3.14 -16.55 -16.72
CA VAL A 313 -2.57 -16.54 -18.08
C VAL A 313 -3.68 -16.69 -19.13
N GLY A 314 -4.62 -17.60 -18.91
CA GLY A 314 -5.78 -17.78 -19.79
C GLY A 314 -6.66 -16.53 -19.88
N GLU A 315 -6.94 -15.90 -18.74
CA GLU A 315 -7.74 -14.67 -18.66
C GLU A 315 -7.06 -13.48 -19.34
N LEU A 316 -5.76 -13.28 -19.13
CA LEU A 316 -4.98 -12.22 -19.77
C LEU A 316 -4.93 -12.40 -21.29
N ARG A 317 -4.78 -13.64 -21.78
CA ARG A 317 -4.80 -13.96 -23.23
C ARG A 317 -6.20 -13.77 -23.84
N ALA A 318 -7.26 -13.96 -23.07
CA ALA A 318 -8.63 -13.82 -23.52
C ALA A 318 -9.12 -12.37 -23.50
N LYS A 319 -8.45 -11.46 -22.78
CA LYS A 319 -8.81 -10.05 -22.69
C LYS A 319 -8.63 -9.37 -24.06
N LYS A 320 -9.68 -8.71 -24.54
CA LYS A 320 -9.75 -8.00 -25.82
C LYS A 320 -10.24 -6.56 -25.61
N ASN A 321 -10.09 -5.72 -26.64
CA ASN A 321 -10.53 -4.32 -26.64
C ASN A 321 -9.83 -3.46 -25.58
N LEU A 322 -8.52 -3.64 -25.46
CA LEU A 322 -7.67 -2.87 -24.57
C LEU A 322 -7.15 -1.62 -25.29
N THR A 323 -6.80 -0.58 -24.52
CA THR A 323 -6.02 0.55 -25.06
C THR A 323 -4.60 0.07 -25.40
N ALA A 324 -3.85 0.82 -26.22
CA ALA A 324 -2.46 0.45 -26.55
C ALA A 324 -1.55 0.36 -25.30
N GLU A 325 -1.81 1.20 -24.30
CA GLU A 325 -1.12 1.17 -23.02
C GLU A 325 -1.48 -0.07 -22.20
N ASP A 326 -2.77 -0.40 -22.12
CA ASP A 326 -3.27 -1.60 -21.45
C ASP A 326 -2.78 -2.89 -22.14
N GLU A 327 -2.63 -2.90 -23.46
CA GLU A 327 -2.03 -4.02 -24.20
C GLU A 327 -0.57 -4.23 -23.80
N ALA A 328 0.21 -3.15 -23.68
CA ALA A 328 1.60 -3.22 -23.24
C ALA A 328 1.71 -3.69 -21.78
N ALA A 329 0.85 -3.19 -20.88
CA ALA A 329 0.78 -3.61 -19.49
C ALA A 329 0.38 -5.08 -19.35
N THR A 330 -0.66 -5.51 -20.08
CA THR A 330 -1.12 -6.91 -20.16
C THR A 330 0.00 -7.81 -20.65
N GLY A 331 0.75 -7.41 -21.68
CA GLY A 331 1.88 -8.17 -22.19
C GLY A 331 3.03 -8.31 -21.18
N LYS A 332 3.31 -7.28 -20.39
CA LYS A 332 4.32 -7.33 -19.30
C LYS A 332 3.86 -8.29 -18.19
N LEU A 333 2.62 -8.16 -17.74
CA LEU A 333 2.05 -9.04 -16.71
C LEU A 333 2.00 -10.50 -17.16
N LEU A 334 1.57 -10.74 -18.39
CA LEU A 334 1.53 -12.09 -18.98
C LEU A 334 2.90 -12.75 -18.94
N ARG A 335 3.96 -12.06 -19.43
CA ARG A 335 5.32 -12.62 -19.42
C ARG A 335 5.81 -12.92 -18.02
N ARG A 336 5.50 -12.06 -17.05
CA ARG A 336 5.86 -12.23 -15.65
C ARG A 336 5.19 -13.47 -15.05
N ILE A 337 3.86 -13.54 -15.09
CA ILE A 337 3.07 -14.67 -14.54
C ILE A 337 3.46 -16.00 -15.21
N ASP A 338 3.65 -16.01 -16.53
CA ASP A 338 4.07 -17.20 -17.27
C ASP A 338 5.47 -17.66 -16.81
N SER A 339 6.42 -16.72 -16.64
CA SER A 339 7.76 -17.02 -16.13
C SER A 339 7.77 -17.52 -14.68
N GLU A 340 6.87 -17.00 -13.83
CA GLU A 340 6.68 -17.45 -12.45
C GLU A 340 6.14 -18.89 -12.41
N ALA A 341 5.12 -19.19 -13.23
CA ALA A 341 4.58 -20.55 -13.36
C ALA A 341 5.65 -21.53 -13.85
N GLU A 342 6.45 -21.16 -14.85
CA GLU A 342 7.57 -21.98 -15.33
C GLU A 342 8.67 -22.17 -14.28
N TYR A 343 8.93 -21.15 -13.46
CA TYR A 343 9.90 -21.25 -12.37
C TYR A 343 9.43 -22.26 -11.32
N ILE A 344 8.20 -22.11 -10.83
CA ILE A 344 7.59 -22.99 -9.82
C ILE A 344 7.57 -24.45 -10.33
N ARG A 345 7.12 -24.65 -11.58
CA ARG A 345 7.06 -25.98 -12.21
C ARG A 345 8.43 -26.64 -12.34
N ARG A 346 9.51 -25.86 -12.53
CA ARG A 346 10.88 -26.38 -12.57
C ARG A 346 11.45 -26.71 -11.19
N GLN A 347 11.03 -26.01 -10.14
CA GLN A 347 11.48 -26.30 -8.78
C GLN A 347 10.81 -27.56 -8.22
N SER A 348 9.54 -27.80 -8.54
CA SER A 348 8.80 -28.98 -8.04
C SER A 348 9.24 -30.31 -8.66
N LEU A 349 9.99 -30.28 -9.77
CA LEU A 349 10.55 -31.46 -10.44
C LEU A 349 11.93 -31.88 -9.89
N LYS A 350 12.52 -31.12 -8.97
CA LYS A 350 13.85 -31.38 -8.38
C LYS A 350 13.74 -32.02 -7.01
#